data_AF-A0A4P9WME0-F1
#
_entry.id   AF-A0A4P9WME0-F1
#
_cell.length_a   1.000
_cell.length_b   1.000
_cell.length_c   1.000
_cell.angle_alpha   90.00
_cell.angle_beta   90.00
_cell.angle_gamma   90.00
#
_symmetry.space_group_name_H-M   'P 1'
#
loop_
_entity.id
_entity.type
_entity.pdbx_description
1 polymer ?
#
loop_
_entity_poly.entity_id
_entity_poly.type
_entity_poly.pdbx_seq_one_letter_code
_entity_poly.pdbx_strand_id
1 'polypeptide(L)'
;MTDVKTGTASGNKEDESLASSPTQSKRSREEDADVDAPAASATVDPVVVKQGAEPLEVGELSQEAGAKRPRMSLDANTKKRSQRLFGVLVGTLTQFKKDTGLKSEKLLQREQKELEIANRLRKERDELAAKVSRENEERKAANAERREREDRHREETTKMHLRNQESNMANYLKTKTNPPICFLPAKHTQLTTELLTEAKRALVLASVTEDEKPDEVMADAKESSKDDDKESRRTEEEGSAAGGGGDEDVEMHVDKE
;
A
#
# COMPACT_ATOMS: atom_id res chain seq x y z
N MET A 1 57.49 42.85 -55.55
CA MET A 1 57.87 41.48 -55.17
C MET A 1 57.45 41.32 -53.72
N THR A 2 56.19 40.94 -53.48
CA THR A 2 55.72 39.57 -53.13
C THR A 2 56.14 39.22 -51.69
N ASP A 3 55.30 38.85 -50.71
CA ASP A 3 54.02 38.12 -50.64
C ASP A 3 53.25 38.56 -49.36
N VAL A 4 51.93 38.78 -49.36
CA VAL A 4 50.82 37.81 -49.18
C VAL A 4 51.00 36.85 -48.00
N LYS A 5 50.25 37.10 -46.92
CA LYS A 5 49.75 36.04 -46.04
C LYS A 5 48.36 36.37 -45.54
N THR A 6 47.39 35.66 -46.10
CA THR A 6 45.98 35.63 -45.73
C THR A 6 45.80 34.76 -44.50
N GLY A 7 45.05 35.26 -43.52
CA GLY A 7 44.56 34.51 -42.36
C GLY A 7 43.04 34.58 -42.32
N THR A 8 42.40 33.52 -42.80
CA THR A 8 40.97 33.22 -42.67
C THR A 8 40.71 32.47 -41.36
N ALA A 9 39.67 32.85 -40.59
CA ALA A 9 38.63 31.94 -40.07
C ALA A 9 37.76 32.58 -38.97
N SER A 10 36.47 32.19 -38.99
CA SER A 10 35.43 32.32 -37.97
C SER A 10 34.97 33.75 -37.65
N GLY A 11 33.70 34.13 -37.77
CA GLY A 11 32.47 33.34 -37.78
C GLY A 11 31.49 34.02 -36.83
N ASN A 12 31.06 35.24 -37.15
CA ASN A 12 30.06 35.97 -36.37
C ASN A 12 28.66 35.43 -36.67
N LYS A 13 27.98 34.93 -35.63
CA LYS A 13 26.53 34.77 -35.57
C LYS A 13 26.03 35.48 -34.32
N GLU A 14 25.69 36.75 -34.51
CA GLU A 14 24.67 37.50 -33.79
C GLU A 14 23.49 37.56 -34.81
N ASP A 15 22.20 37.46 -34.51
CA ASP A 15 21.43 38.07 -33.43
C ASP A 15 20.07 37.37 -33.25
N GLU A 16 19.59 37.48 -32.01
CA GLU A 16 18.23 37.77 -31.54
C GLU A 16 16.97 37.35 -32.34
N SER A 17 16.06 36.64 -31.63
CA SER A 17 14.65 37.05 -31.57
C SER A 17 13.91 36.40 -30.39
N LEU A 18 13.70 37.22 -29.36
CA LEU A 18 12.45 37.49 -28.65
C LEU A 18 11.39 36.38 -28.48
N ALA A 19 11.23 36.00 -27.20
CA ALA A 19 9.96 35.96 -26.45
C ALA A 19 8.64 35.62 -27.18
N SER A 20 8.01 34.49 -26.80
CA SER A 20 6.63 34.52 -26.31
C SER A 20 6.22 33.18 -25.67
N SER A 21 5.81 33.25 -24.41
CA SER A 21 5.09 32.22 -23.66
C SER A 21 3.61 32.20 -24.00
N PRO A 22 2.94 31.03 -23.91
CA PRO A 22 1.58 31.01 -23.40
C PRO A 22 1.42 30.06 -22.20
N THR A 23 1.08 30.69 -21.07
CA THR A 23 0.45 30.11 -19.88
C THR A 23 -0.97 29.61 -20.18
N GLN A 24 -1.25 28.33 -19.94
CA GLN A 24 -2.56 27.78 -19.50
C GLN A 24 -2.22 26.47 -18.75
N SER A 25 -2.23 26.33 -17.43
CA SER A 25 -3.25 26.62 -16.42
C SER A 25 -4.63 26.03 -16.78
N LYS A 26 -4.76 24.70 -16.64
CA LYS A 26 -6.03 24.07 -16.24
C LYS A 26 -5.77 23.01 -15.19
N ARG A 27 -6.35 23.30 -14.02
CA ARG A 27 -6.41 22.52 -12.79
C ARG A 27 -7.04 21.16 -13.07
N SER A 28 -6.36 20.09 -12.68
CA SER A 28 -6.98 18.81 -12.38
C SER A 28 -7.90 19.00 -11.17
N ARG A 29 -9.21 18.92 -11.42
CA ARG A 29 -10.23 18.79 -10.38
C ARG A 29 -10.30 17.30 -10.07
N GLU A 30 -9.67 16.92 -8.97
CA GLU A 30 -9.90 15.64 -8.31
C GLU A 30 -11.36 15.67 -7.80
N GLU A 31 -12.19 14.79 -8.36
CA GLU A 31 -13.51 14.49 -7.81
C GLU A 31 -13.37 13.23 -6.96
N ASP A 32 -12.87 13.40 -5.74
CA ASP A 32 -13.10 12.46 -4.65
C ASP A 32 -14.51 12.74 -4.12
N ALA A 33 -15.48 11.99 -4.65
CA ALA A 33 -16.81 11.90 -4.07
C ALA A 33 -16.95 10.51 -3.45
N ASP A 34 -16.59 10.45 -2.16
CA ASP A 34 -17.06 9.43 -1.24
C ASP A 34 -18.60 9.43 -1.24
N VAL A 35 -19.19 8.40 -1.82
CA VAL A 35 -20.61 8.07 -1.65
C VAL A 35 -20.69 6.66 -1.07
N ASP A 36 -20.37 6.56 0.21
CA ASP A 36 -20.77 5.40 1.01
C ASP A 36 -21.92 5.85 1.93
N ALA A 37 -23.13 5.75 1.38
CA ALA A 37 -24.38 5.92 2.11
C ALA A 37 -25.01 4.53 2.30
N PRO A 38 -25.10 3.99 3.52
CA PRO A 38 -25.74 2.70 3.76
C PRO A 38 -27.26 2.86 3.65
N ALA A 39 -27.81 2.36 2.54
CA ALA A 39 -29.25 2.22 2.37
C ALA A 39 -29.79 1.12 3.30
N ALA A 40 -30.74 1.51 4.13
CA ALA A 40 -31.50 0.64 5.01
C ALA A 40 -32.50 -0.25 4.25
N SER A 41 -32.83 -1.37 4.90
CA SER A 41 -34.03 -2.21 4.75
C SER A 41 -34.11 -3.18 3.56
N ALA A 42 -33.97 -4.47 3.88
CA ALA A 42 -34.89 -5.52 3.44
C ALA A 42 -34.60 -6.80 4.25
N THR A 43 -35.29 -6.92 5.38
CA THR A 43 -35.49 -8.17 6.11
C THR A 43 -36.21 -9.14 5.18
N VAL A 44 -35.58 -10.27 4.86
CA VAL A 44 -36.25 -11.41 4.21
C VAL A 44 -36.11 -12.60 5.15
N ASP A 45 -37.24 -12.99 5.73
CA ASP A 45 -37.39 -14.07 6.69
C ASP A 45 -36.96 -15.43 6.11
N PRO A 46 -36.18 -16.25 6.84
CA PRO A 46 -36.04 -17.66 6.48
C PRO A 46 -37.31 -18.42 6.92
N VAL A 47 -38.07 -18.89 5.93
CA VAL A 47 -39.15 -19.86 6.10
C VAL A 47 -38.59 -21.14 6.73
N VAL A 48 -39.02 -21.40 7.97
CA VAL A 48 -38.83 -22.65 8.69
C VAL A 48 -39.69 -23.73 8.05
N VAL A 49 -39.10 -24.57 7.18
CA VAL A 49 -39.72 -25.85 6.79
C VAL A 49 -39.35 -26.89 7.83
N LYS A 50 -40.27 -27.07 8.77
CA LYS A 50 -40.32 -28.15 9.75
C LYS A 50 -40.76 -29.41 9.01
N GLN A 51 -39.83 -30.31 8.70
CA GLN A 51 -40.17 -31.70 8.37
C GLN A 51 -39.56 -32.61 9.43
N GLY A 52 -40.37 -32.87 10.46
CA GLY A 52 -40.23 -34.07 11.24
C GLY A 52 -40.59 -35.26 10.36
N ALA A 53 -39.65 -36.16 10.18
CA ALA A 53 -39.92 -37.53 9.77
C ALA A 53 -39.37 -38.40 10.89
N GLU A 54 -40.29 -38.89 11.72
CA GLU A 54 -40.01 -39.90 12.72
C GLU A 54 -39.42 -41.15 12.05
N PRO A 55 -38.45 -41.82 12.69
CA PRO A 55 -37.96 -43.10 12.19
C PRO A 55 -39.04 -44.15 12.43
N LEU A 56 -39.74 -44.54 11.36
CA LEU A 56 -40.57 -45.74 11.36
C LEU A 56 -39.68 -46.95 11.65
N GLU A 57 -39.93 -47.57 12.80
CA GLU A 57 -39.45 -48.90 13.15
C GLU A 57 -39.81 -49.90 12.03
N VAL A 58 -38.78 -50.33 11.30
CA VAL A 58 -38.85 -51.54 10.48
C VAL A 58 -38.46 -52.70 11.37
N GLY A 59 -39.50 -53.42 11.80
CA GLY A 59 -39.40 -54.59 12.65
C GLY A 59 -38.37 -55.61 12.18
N GLU A 60 -37.72 -56.21 13.17
CA GLU A 60 -36.88 -57.39 13.04
C GLU A 60 -37.64 -58.52 12.33
N LEU A 61 -37.40 -58.65 11.03
CA LEU A 61 -37.68 -59.87 10.30
C LEU A 61 -36.55 -60.86 10.60
N SER A 62 -36.82 -61.63 11.66
CA SER A 62 -36.54 -63.07 11.80
C SER A 62 -35.55 -63.64 10.78
N GLN A 63 -34.42 -64.09 11.28
CA GLN A 63 -33.51 -65.02 10.59
C GLN A 63 -34.26 -66.31 10.25
N GLU A 64 -35.02 -66.31 9.16
CA GLU A 64 -35.45 -67.54 8.51
C GLU A 64 -34.25 -68.15 7.78
N ALA A 65 -33.76 -69.21 8.42
CA ALA A 65 -32.82 -70.17 7.88
C ALA A 65 -33.09 -70.48 6.40
N GLY A 66 -32.11 -70.14 5.56
CA GLY A 66 -31.84 -70.65 4.21
C GLY A 66 -32.89 -71.54 3.55
N ALA A 67 -34.08 -71.02 3.28
CA ALA A 67 -35.02 -71.63 2.36
C ALA A 67 -34.42 -71.49 0.95
N LYS A 68 -33.75 -72.55 0.50
CA LYS A 68 -33.30 -72.69 -0.89
C LYS A 68 -34.53 -72.56 -1.78
N ARG A 69 -34.72 -71.36 -2.35
CA ARG A 69 -35.78 -71.07 -3.32
C ARG A 69 -35.82 -72.21 -4.32
N PRO A 70 -36.99 -72.82 -4.60
CA PRO A 70 -37.08 -73.90 -5.57
C PRO A 70 -36.47 -73.39 -6.88
N ARG A 71 -35.48 -74.12 -7.41
CA ARG A 71 -34.93 -73.85 -8.73
C ARG A 71 -36.07 -74.08 -9.71
N MET A 72 -36.76 -73.01 -10.10
CA MET A 72 -37.67 -73.03 -11.23
C MET A 72 -36.88 -73.63 -12.39
N SER A 73 -37.35 -74.73 -12.97
CA SER A 73 -36.75 -75.32 -14.16
C SER A 73 -37.00 -74.39 -15.33
N LEU A 74 -36.19 -73.35 -15.40
CA LEU A 74 -36.22 -72.34 -16.44
C LEU A 74 -35.80 -73.00 -17.75
N ASP A 75 -36.64 -72.82 -18.78
CA ASP A 75 -36.32 -73.17 -20.15
C ASP A 75 -34.97 -72.56 -20.56
N ALA A 76 -34.22 -73.22 -21.43
CA ALA A 76 -32.87 -72.81 -21.84
C ALA A 76 -32.85 -71.36 -22.36
N ASN A 77 -33.94 -70.91 -22.99
CA ASN A 77 -34.11 -69.54 -23.47
C ASN A 77 -34.23 -68.52 -22.33
N THR A 78 -34.96 -68.86 -21.26
CA THR A 78 -35.12 -67.98 -20.08
C THR A 78 -33.83 -67.86 -19.27
N LYS A 79 -33.02 -68.93 -19.18
CA LYS A 79 -31.68 -68.89 -18.56
C LYS A 79 -30.70 -68.02 -19.35
N LYS A 80 -30.68 -68.14 -20.68
CA LYS A 80 -29.86 -67.26 -21.54
C LYS A 80 -30.28 -65.80 -21.41
N ARG A 81 -31.58 -65.52 -21.36
CA ARG A 81 -32.10 -64.17 -21.14
C ARG A 81 -31.74 -63.63 -19.76
N SER A 82 -31.91 -64.40 -18.68
CA SER A 82 -31.55 -63.96 -17.33
C SER A 82 -30.06 -63.72 -17.17
N GLN A 83 -29.22 -64.57 -17.77
CA GLN A 83 -27.76 -64.38 -17.78
C GLN A 83 -27.37 -63.12 -18.58
N ARG A 84 -28.01 -62.86 -19.72
CA ARG A 84 -27.79 -61.63 -20.49
C ARG A 84 -28.22 -60.39 -19.70
N LEU A 85 -29.38 -60.42 -19.06
CA LEU A 85 -29.87 -59.31 -18.25
C LEU A 85 -28.96 -59.05 -17.05
N PHE A 86 -28.51 -60.11 -16.36
CA PHE A 86 -27.56 -59.98 -15.25
C PHE A 86 -26.19 -59.47 -15.71
N GLY A 87 -25.70 -59.94 -16.87
CA GLY A 87 -24.45 -59.44 -17.46
C GLY A 87 -24.52 -57.95 -17.83
N VAL A 88 -25.65 -57.49 -18.37
CA VAL A 88 -25.88 -56.06 -18.60
C VAL A 88 -25.90 -55.28 -17.29
N LEU A 89 -26.57 -55.79 -16.26
CA LEU A 89 -26.66 -55.13 -14.95
C LEU A 89 -25.31 -55.06 -14.23
N VAL A 90 -24.51 -56.11 -14.27
CA VAL A 90 -23.14 -56.11 -13.70
C VAL A 90 -22.22 -55.20 -14.52
N GLY A 91 -22.41 -55.17 -15.84
CA GLY A 91 -21.70 -54.25 -16.73
C GLY A 91 -22.00 -52.79 -16.41
N THR A 92 -23.28 -52.43 -16.25
CA THR A 92 -23.67 -51.07 -15.89
C THR A 92 -23.19 -50.71 -14.49
N LEU A 93 -23.31 -51.59 -13.49
CA LEU A 93 -22.81 -51.33 -12.13
C LEU A 93 -21.28 -51.12 -12.09
N THR A 94 -20.54 -51.89 -12.90
CA THR A 94 -19.09 -51.72 -13.05
C THR A 94 -18.75 -50.37 -13.70
N GLN A 95 -19.53 -49.95 -14.70
CA GLN A 95 -19.37 -48.65 -15.33
C GLN A 95 -19.69 -47.52 -14.35
N PHE A 96 -20.77 -47.63 -13.57
CA PHE A 96 -21.12 -46.67 -12.52
C PHE A 96 -20.04 -46.56 -11.44
N LYS A 97 -19.41 -47.67 -11.03
CA LYS A 97 -18.30 -47.66 -10.07
C LYS A 97 -17.06 -46.93 -10.63
N LYS A 98 -16.76 -47.10 -11.92
CA LYS A 98 -15.67 -46.37 -12.59
C LYS A 98 -16.01 -44.89 -12.73
N ASP A 99 -17.22 -44.57 -13.15
CA ASP A 99 -17.66 -43.19 -13.37
C ASP A 99 -17.75 -42.40 -12.05
N THR A 100 -18.11 -43.04 -10.94
CA THR A 100 -18.10 -42.41 -9.60
C THR A 100 -16.69 -42.16 -9.09
N GLY A 101 -15.76 -43.11 -9.26
CA GLY A 101 -14.34 -42.90 -8.93
C GLY A 101 -13.69 -41.78 -9.76
N LEU A 102 -13.92 -41.78 -11.07
CA LEU A 102 -13.40 -40.73 -11.97
C LEU A 102 -14.01 -39.36 -11.70
N LYS A 103 -15.27 -39.29 -11.27
CA LYS A 103 -15.89 -38.03 -10.83
C LYS A 103 -15.19 -37.50 -9.57
N SER A 104 -14.89 -38.36 -8.60
CA SER A 104 -14.13 -37.98 -7.40
C SER A 104 -12.72 -37.48 -7.74
N GLU A 105 -12.02 -38.15 -8.65
CA GLU A 105 -10.67 -37.73 -9.08
C GLU A 105 -10.71 -36.41 -9.87
N LYS A 106 -11.69 -36.24 -10.77
CA LYS A 106 -11.89 -34.99 -11.50
C LYS A 106 -12.25 -33.81 -10.59
N LEU A 107 -13.01 -34.06 -9.52
CA LEU A 107 -13.31 -33.05 -8.51
C LEU A 107 -12.05 -32.65 -7.74
N LEU A 108 -11.22 -33.61 -7.31
CA LEU A 108 -9.93 -33.31 -6.65
C LEU A 108 -8.98 -32.54 -7.57
N GLN A 109 -8.88 -32.91 -8.85
CA GLN A 109 -8.06 -32.17 -9.82
C GLN A 109 -8.59 -30.75 -10.08
N ARG A 110 -9.92 -30.57 -10.01
CA ARG A 110 -10.54 -29.24 -10.13
C ARG A 110 -10.22 -28.39 -8.91
N GLU A 111 -10.38 -28.94 -7.71
CA GLU A 111 -10.05 -28.27 -6.46
C GLU A 111 -8.57 -27.89 -6.40
N GLN A 112 -7.65 -28.77 -6.80
CA GLN A 112 -6.22 -28.46 -6.89
C GLN A 112 -5.94 -27.31 -7.85
N LYS A 113 -6.59 -27.28 -9.03
CA LYS A 113 -6.45 -26.18 -9.98
C LYS A 113 -7.04 -24.87 -9.44
N GLU A 114 -8.18 -24.93 -8.75
CA GLU A 114 -8.79 -23.77 -8.11
C GLU A 114 -7.89 -23.20 -7.00
N LEU A 115 -7.27 -24.06 -6.19
CA LEU A 115 -6.27 -23.66 -5.19
C LEU A 115 -5.01 -23.07 -5.83
N GLU A 116 -4.51 -23.65 -6.92
CA GLU A 116 -3.37 -23.08 -7.65
C GLU A 116 -3.69 -21.69 -8.22
N ILE A 117 -4.88 -21.51 -8.80
CA ILE A 117 -5.34 -20.22 -9.33
C ILE A 117 -5.47 -19.21 -8.18
N ALA A 118 -6.11 -19.60 -7.07
CA ALA A 118 -6.25 -18.74 -5.89
C ALA A 118 -4.88 -18.33 -5.33
N ASN A 119 -3.92 -19.25 -5.26
CA ASN A 119 -2.55 -18.97 -4.81
C ASN A 119 -1.79 -18.05 -5.76
N ARG A 120 -1.96 -18.21 -7.09
CA ARG A 120 -1.34 -17.30 -8.08
C ARG A 120 -1.96 -15.90 -7.97
N LEU A 121 -3.28 -15.80 -7.89
CA LEU A 121 -3.97 -14.53 -7.70
C LEU A 121 -3.54 -13.83 -6.41
N ARG A 122 -3.39 -14.58 -5.30
CA ARG A 122 -2.90 -14.03 -4.04
C ARG A 122 -1.48 -13.49 -4.19
N LYS A 123 -0.56 -14.25 -4.81
CA LYS A 123 0.81 -13.80 -5.07
C LYS A 123 0.84 -12.55 -5.95
N GLU A 124 0.04 -12.51 -7.02
CA GLU A 124 -0.05 -11.33 -7.88
C GLU A 124 -0.58 -10.11 -7.12
N ARG A 125 -1.57 -10.29 -6.22
CA ARG A 125 -2.08 -9.22 -5.36
C ARG A 125 -1.01 -8.72 -4.39
N ASP A 126 -0.30 -9.63 -3.72
CA ASP A 126 0.76 -9.28 -2.78
C ASP A 126 1.92 -8.58 -3.49
N GLU A 127 2.31 -9.04 -4.69
CA GLU A 127 3.32 -8.39 -5.52
C GLU A 127 2.90 -6.99 -5.99
N LEU A 128 1.64 -6.82 -6.40
CA LEU A 128 1.11 -5.52 -6.78
C LEU A 128 1.05 -4.57 -5.58
N ALA A 129 0.57 -5.04 -4.43
CA ALA A 129 0.55 -4.26 -3.20
C ALA A 129 1.96 -3.83 -2.77
N ALA A 130 2.93 -4.75 -2.84
CA ALA A 130 4.33 -4.44 -2.55
C ALA A 130 4.92 -3.42 -3.53
N LYS A 131 4.62 -3.53 -4.83
CA LYS A 131 5.05 -2.55 -5.84
C LYS A 131 4.46 -1.17 -5.58
N VAL A 132 3.16 -1.09 -5.29
CA VAL A 132 2.48 0.17 -4.97
C VAL A 132 3.02 0.79 -3.68
N SER A 133 3.26 -0.01 -2.63
CA SER A 133 3.86 0.49 -1.38
C SER A 133 5.24 1.10 -1.65
N ARG A 134 6.10 0.38 -2.38
CA ARG A 134 7.44 0.86 -2.74
C ARG A 134 7.39 2.14 -3.57
N GLU A 135 6.54 2.19 -4.59
CA GLU A 135 6.38 3.40 -5.42
C GLU A 135 5.89 4.58 -4.58
N ASN A 136 4.96 4.35 -3.64
CA ASN A 136 4.49 5.40 -2.75
C ASN A 136 5.58 5.87 -1.77
N GLU A 137 6.38 4.96 -1.23
CA GLU A 137 7.53 5.29 -0.38
C GLU A 137 8.59 6.09 -1.15
N GLU A 138 8.90 5.69 -2.38
CA GLU A 138 9.81 6.40 -3.28
C GLU A 138 9.28 7.81 -3.61
N ARG A 139 8.00 7.94 -3.96
CA ARG A 139 7.34 9.23 -4.20
C ARG A 139 7.36 10.12 -2.96
N LYS A 140 7.09 9.56 -1.77
CA LYS A 140 7.15 10.28 -0.50
C LYS A 140 8.57 10.78 -0.22
N ALA A 141 9.58 9.92 -0.40
CA ALA A 141 10.99 10.28 -0.21
C ALA A 141 11.44 11.37 -1.20
N ALA A 142 11.11 11.22 -2.48
CA ALA A 142 11.44 12.20 -3.52
C ALA A 142 10.77 13.56 -3.26
N ASN A 143 9.51 13.57 -2.83
CA ASN A 143 8.81 14.80 -2.47
C ASN A 143 9.40 15.48 -1.21
N ALA A 144 9.75 14.69 -0.20
CA ALA A 144 10.39 15.21 1.01
C ALA A 144 11.75 15.84 0.69
N GLU A 145 12.57 15.16 -0.12
CA GLU A 145 13.87 15.66 -0.54
C GLU A 145 13.75 16.92 -1.43
N ARG A 146 12.75 16.98 -2.31
CA ARG A 146 12.45 18.19 -3.09
C ARG A 146 12.07 19.35 -2.18
N ARG A 147 11.19 19.11 -1.21
CA ARG A 147 10.74 20.12 -0.24
C ARG A 147 11.91 20.65 0.59
N GLU A 148 12.78 19.77 1.09
CA GLU A 148 13.97 20.18 1.85
C GLU A 148 14.87 21.09 1.01
N ARG A 149 15.10 20.77 -0.27
CA ARG A 149 15.86 21.63 -1.17
C ARG A 149 15.19 22.98 -1.41
N GLU A 150 13.87 23.00 -1.62
CA GLU A 150 13.11 24.24 -1.79
C GLU A 150 13.19 25.13 -0.54
N ASP A 151 13.06 24.54 0.65
CA ASP A 151 13.11 25.26 1.92
C ASP A 151 14.53 25.80 2.17
N ARG A 152 15.58 24.99 1.94
CA ARG A 152 16.98 25.45 1.99
C ARG A 152 17.24 26.60 1.03
N HIS A 153 16.75 26.51 -0.21
CA HIS A 153 16.88 27.60 -1.18
C HIS A 153 16.13 28.87 -0.73
N ARG A 154 14.93 28.75 -0.14
CA ARG A 154 14.20 29.90 0.43
C ARG A 154 14.97 30.56 1.57
N GLU A 155 15.58 29.77 2.44
CA GLU A 155 16.40 30.28 3.54
C GLU A 155 17.64 30.99 3.00
N GLU A 156 18.36 30.39 2.05
CA GLU A 156 19.54 30.99 1.42
C GLU A 156 19.21 32.30 0.70
N THR A 157 18.13 32.33 -0.08
CA THR A 157 17.68 33.57 -0.74
C THR A 157 17.30 34.65 0.26
N THR A 158 16.62 34.30 1.35
CA THR A 158 16.29 35.25 2.42
C THR A 158 17.55 35.78 3.09
N LYS A 159 18.50 34.91 3.46
CA LYS A 159 19.80 35.28 4.02
C LYS A 159 20.57 36.21 3.09
N MET A 160 20.60 35.91 1.79
CA MET A 160 21.24 36.73 0.77
C MET A 160 20.60 38.12 0.65
N HIS A 161 19.26 38.20 0.65
CA HIS A 161 18.55 39.49 0.62
C HIS A 161 18.85 40.33 1.85
N LEU A 162 18.88 39.73 3.04
CA LEU A 162 19.25 40.42 4.28
C LEU A 162 20.69 40.92 4.24
N ARG A 163 21.65 40.07 3.83
CA ARG A 163 23.06 40.47 3.67
C ARG A 163 23.22 41.63 2.68
N ASN A 164 22.50 41.58 1.56
CA ASN A 164 22.51 42.66 0.57
C ASN A 164 21.92 43.96 1.15
N GLN A 165 20.82 43.87 1.89
CA GLN A 165 20.24 45.03 2.56
C GLN A 165 21.20 45.63 3.60
N GLU A 166 21.82 44.80 4.43
CA GLU A 166 22.79 45.23 5.44
C GLU A 166 24.04 45.87 4.81
N SER A 167 24.55 45.28 3.73
CA SER A 167 25.66 45.83 2.94
C SER A 167 25.33 47.22 2.38
N ASN A 168 24.12 47.38 1.82
CA ASN A 168 23.64 48.68 1.36
C ASN A 168 23.50 49.68 2.52
N MET A 169 22.98 49.24 3.66
CA MET A 169 22.80 50.08 4.86
C MET A 169 24.11 50.47 5.54
N ALA A 170 25.20 49.72 5.37
CA ALA A 170 26.50 50.04 5.97
C ALA A 170 27.15 51.32 5.40
N ASN A 171 26.62 51.87 4.31
CA ASN A 171 27.02 53.17 3.79
C ASN A 171 26.34 54.35 4.50
N TYR A 172 25.40 54.10 5.42
CA TYR A 172 24.64 55.12 6.12
C TYR A 172 24.98 55.12 7.61
N LEU A 173 24.88 56.31 8.22
CA LEU A 173 24.98 56.46 9.67
C LEU A 173 23.61 56.18 10.30
N LYS A 174 23.61 55.44 11.42
CA LYS A 174 22.40 55.10 12.19
C LYS A 174 22.26 56.00 13.40
N THR A 175 21.08 56.57 13.61
CA THR A 175 20.76 57.30 14.86
C THR A 175 20.48 56.32 16.01
N LYS A 176 20.64 56.78 17.24
CA LYS A 176 20.29 56.03 18.46
C LYS A 176 18.78 56.09 18.81
N THR A 177 17.95 56.54 17.87
CA THR A 177 16.49 56.66 18.06
C THR A 177 15.81 55.31 17.83
N ASN A 178 14.59 55.16 18.34
CA ASN A 178 13.77 53.98 18.08
C ASN A 178 12.46 54.44 17.42
N PRO A 179 12.29 54.29 16.09
CA PRO A 179 13.14 53.52 15.16
C PRO A 179 14.46 54.22 14.76
N PRO A 180 15.50 53.45 14.38
CA PRO A 180 16.77 54.01 13.92
C PRO A 180 16.60 54.63 12.53
N ILE A 181 17.08 55.86 12.38
CA ILE A 181 17.06 56.59 11.11
C ILE A 181 18.43 56.45 10.48
N CYS A 182 18.45 56.00 9.21
CA CYS A 182 19.66 55.90 8.41
C CYS A 182 19.80 57.14 7.54
N PHE A 183 20.91 57.86 7.63
CA PHE A 183 21.16 59.05 6.83
C PHE A 183 22.61 59.14 6.35
N LEU A 184 22.81 59.86 5.26
CA LEU A 184 24.13 60.14 4.70
C LEU A 184 24.37 61.66 4.70
N PRO A 185 25.34 62.17 5.47
CA PRO A 185 25.68 63.59 5.45
C PRO A 185 26.18 64.03 4.07
N ALA A 186 25.85 65.27 3.66
CA ALA A 186 26.35 65.85 2.40
C ALA A 186 27.86 66.13 2.44
N LYS A 187 28.42 66.40 3.62
CA LYS A 187 29.85 66.57 3.87
C LYS A 187 30.22 65.80 5.12
N HIS A 188 31.25 64.96 5.03
CA HIS A 188 31.74 64.21 6.17
C HIS A 188 32.73 65.04 7.00
N THR A 189 32.52 65.05 8.31
CA THR A 189 33.52 65.46 9.32
C THR A 189 34.30 64.23 9.79
N GLN A 190 35.47 64.43 10.42
CA GLN A 190 36.32 63.33 10.93
C GLN A 190 35.55 62.35 11.82
N LEU A 191 34.71 62.87 12.72
CA LEU A 191 33.85 62.06 13.58
C LEU A 191 32.88 61.18 12.77
N THR A 192 32.24 61.73 11.73
CA THR A 192 31.31 60.95 10.89
C THR A 192 32.02 59.91 10.02
N THR A 193 33.28 60.15 9.63
CA THR A 193 34.06 59.15 8.91
C THR A 193 34.47 58.00 9.81
N GLU A 194 34.84 58.27 11.06
CA GLU A 194 35.17 57.25 12.06
C GLU A 194 33.96 56.37 12.40
N LEU A 195 32.79 56.98 12.60
CA LEU A 195 31.55 56.23 12.83
C LEU A 195 31.19 55.33 11.63
N LEU A 196 31.43 55.79 10.41
CA LEU A 196 31.15 55.02 9.21
C LEU A 196 32.12 53.84 9.05
N THR A 197 33.40 54.04 9.35
CA THR A 197 34.40 52.95 9.29
C THR A 197 34.16 51.92 10.38
N GLU A 198 33.77 52.35 11.59
CA GLU A 198 33.37 51.45 12.67
C GLU A 198 32.14 50.63 12.28
N ALA A 199 31.09 51.26 11.73
CA ALA A 199 29.89 50.56 11.28
C ALA A 199 30.19 49.52 10.18
N LYS A 200 31.06 49.86 9.22
CA LYS A 200 31.51 48.93 8.17
C LYS A 200 32.32 47.77 8.75
N ARG A 201 33.18 48.03 9.74
CA ARG A 201 33.95 47.00 10.43
C ARG A 201 33.04 46.04 11.20
N ALA A 202 32.02 46.56 11.88
CA ALA A 202 31.05 45.75 12.60
C ALA A 202 30.28 44.81 11.65
N LEU A 203 29.90 45.29 10.46
CA LEU A 203 29.25 44.43 9.45
C LEU A 203 30.17 43.29 8.98
N VAL A 204 31.45 43.60 8.67
CA VAL A 204 32.40 42.58 8.24
C VAL A 204 32.59 41.52 9.33
N LEU A 205 32.73 41.95 10.59
CA LEU A 205 32.85 41.01 11.70
C LEU A 205 31.60 40.13 11.85
N ALA A 206 30.40 40.71 11.74
CA ALA A 206 29.15 39.96 11.80
C ALA A 206 29.02 38.94 10.66
N SER A 207 29.42 39.31 9.43
CA SER A 207 29.37 38.39 8.30
C SER A 207 30.29 37.17 8.48
N VAL A 208 31.49 37.39 9.05
CA VAL A 208 32.45 36.30 9.34
C VAL A 208 31.90 35.34 10.40
N THR A 209 31.29 35.87 11.46
CA THR A 209 30.75 35.02 12.54
C THR A 209 29.51 34.22 12.15
N GLU A 210 28.72 34.69 11.18
CA GLU A 210 27.51 34.01 10.73
C GLU A 210 27.82 32.89 9.72
N ASP A 211 28.91 32.99 8.96
CA ASP A 211 29.38 31.91 8.08
C ASP A 211 30.02 30.74 8.87
N GLU A 212 30.42 30.97 10.13
CA GLU A 212 31.02 29.95 11.01
C GLU A 212 30.01 29.14 11.84
N LYS A 213 28.71 29.45 11.79
CA LYS A 213 27.67 28.63 12.46
C LYS A 213 27.20 27.53 11.50
N PRO A 214 27.63 26.26 11.66
CA PRO A 214 27.11 25.17 10.86
C PRO A 214 25.61 24.96 11.12
N ASP A 215 24.89 24.51 10.09
CA ASP A 215 23.46 24.19 10.06
C ASP A 215 23.09 23.01 11.00
N GLU A 216 23.35 23.12 12.31
CA GLU A 216 23.09 22.06 13.30
C GLU A 216 21.61 21.93 13.69
N VAL A 217 20.73 22.85 13.25
CA VAL A 217 19.31 22.89 13.65
C VAL A 217 18.37 21.94 12.90
N MET A 218 18.87 21.11 11.98
CA MET A 218 18.03 20.19 11.20
C MET A 218 17.98 18.74 11.74
N ALA A 219 18.67 18.44 12.84
CA ALA A 219 18.72 17.07 13.39
C ALA A 219 17.51 16.71 14.28
N ASP A 220 16.87 17.69 14.94
CA ASP A 220 15.86 17.40 15.99
C ASP A 220 14.43 17.15 15.46
N ALA A 221 14.13 17.43 14.19
CA ALA A 221 12.78 17.29 13.66
C ALA A 221 12.40 15.87 13.18
N LYS A 222 13.31 14.89 13.29
CA LYS A 222 13.10 13.52 12.77
C LYS A 222 12.66 12.49 13.82
N GLU A 223 12.63 12.85 15.10
CA GLU A 223 12.33 11.90 16.18
C GLU A 223 10.84 11.85 16.58
N SER A 224 10.02 12.83 16.19
CA SER A 224 8.63 12.94 16.68
C SER A 224 7.53 12.34 15.79
N SER A 225 7.85 11.55 14.75
CA SER A 225 6.83 11.02 13.81
C SER A 225 6.73 9.50 13.76
N LYS A 226 7.18 8.79 14.80
CA LYS A 226 7.21 7.31 14.85
C LYS A 226 6.12 6.65 15.70
N ASP A 227 5.24 7.42 16.34
CA ASP A 227 4.30 6.87 17.34
C ASP A 227 2.84 6.72 16.88
N ASP A 228 2.44 7.19 15.69
CA ASP A 228 1.02 7.16 15.26
C ASP A 228 0.58 5.90 14.47
N ASP A 229 1.46 4.95 14.17
CA ASP A 229 1.12 3.79 13.33
C ASP A 229 0.77 2.49 14.11
N LYS A 230 0.55 2.59 15.43
CA LYS A 230 0.36 1.41 16.30
C LYS A 230 -1.08 1.16 16.80
N GLU A 231 -2.06 1.96 16.39
CA GLU A 231 -3.43 1.85 16.93
C GLU A 231 -4.42 1.08 16.02
N SER A 232 -4.07 0.76 14.77
CA SER A 232 -4.99 0.08 13.82
C SER A 232 -4.93 -1.46 13.82
N ARG A 233 -4.16 -2.10 14.72
CA ARG A 233 -3.92 -3.57 14.71
C ARG A 233 -4.52 -4.35 15.88
N ARG A 234 -5.47 -3.76 16.63
CA ARG A 234 -5.99 -4.33 17.89
C ARG A 234 -7.46 -4.76 17.90
N THR A 235 -8.15 -4.80 16.76
CA THR A 235 -9.58 -5.12 16.72
C THR A 235 -9.93 -6.31 15.82
N GLU A 236 -9.20 -7.43 15.87
CA GLU A 236 -9.68 -8.73 15.31
C GLU A 236 -9.07 -9.93 16.06
N GLU A 237 -9.21 -10.00 17.39
CA GLU A 237 -9.07 -11.27 18.14
C GLU A 237 -9.79 -11.17 19.50
N GLU A 238 -11.10 -10.94 19.52
CA GLU A 238 -11.95 -11.34 20.66
C GLU A 238 -13.32 -11.78 20.15
N GLY A 239 -13.50 -13.10 20.03
CA GLY A 239 -14.76 -13.66 19.56
C GLY A 239 -14.77 -15.19 19.41
N SER A 240 -14.10 -15.95 20.29
CA SER A 240 -14.34 -17.40 20.39
C SER A 240 -13.79 -17.99 21.70
N ALA A 241 -14.44 -17.72 22.83
CA ALA A 241 -14.25 -18.49 24.07
C ALA A 241 -15.35 -18.23 25.10
N ALA A 242 -16.53 -18.83 24.92
CA ALA A 242 -17.51 -19.18 25.95
C ALA A 242 -18.70 -19.87 25.26
N GLY A 243 -19.18 -21.06 25.61
CA GLY A 243 -18.87 -21.99 26.69
C GLY A 243 -19.76 -23.24 26.55
N GLY A 244 -19.52 -24.25 27.37
CA GLY A 244 -20.39 -25.43 27.49
C GLY A 244 -19.67 -26.59 28.17
N GLY A 245 -19.77 -26.65 29.50
CA GLY A 245 -19.28 -27.77 30.32
C GLY A 245 -20.35 -28.85 30.59
N GLY A 246 -19.92 -29.88 31.33
CA GLY A 246 -20.67 -31.07 31.80
C GLY A 246 -20.47 -32.26 30.87
N ASP A 247 -20.12 -33.48 31.27
CA ASP A 247 -20.13 -34.18 32.55
C ASP A 247 -19.21 -35.43 32.38
N GLU A 248 -18.34 -35.75 33.34
CA GLU A 248 -18.46 -36.85 34.32
C GLU A 248 -17.51 -38.03 34.00
N ASP A 249 -16.65 -38.32 34.99
CA ASP A 249 -16.15 -39.61 35.47
C ASP A 249 -15.84 -40.75 34.47
N VAL A 250 -14.60 -41.24 34.48
CA VAL A 250 -14.26 -42.54 35.09
C VAL A 250 -12.74 -42.61 35.29
N GLU A 251 -12.38 -42.60 36.56
CA GLU A 251 -11.12 -43.02 37.15
C GLU A 251 -10.85 -44.50 36.83
N MET A 252 -9.72 -44.82 36.17
CA MET A 252 -9.10 -46.15 36.33
C MET A 252 -7.58 -45.99 36.44
N HIS A 253 -7.14 -45.96 37.70
CA HIS A 253 -5.83 -46.41 38.11
C HIS A 253 -5.60 -47.84 37.61
N VAL A 254 -4.48 -48.07 36.94
CA VAL A 254 -3.82 -49.37 36.98
C VAL A 254 -2.33 -49.13 37.22
N ASP A 255 -1.95 -49.37 38.48
CA ASP A 255 -0.58 -49.56 38.93
C ASP A 255 0.09 -50.76 38.24
N LYS A 256 1.41 -50.64 37.99
CA LYS A 256 2.48 -51.67 38.04
C LYS A 256 2.32 -52.93 37.17
N GLU A 257 3.35 -53.50 36.55
CA GLU A 257 4.78 -53.66 36.91
C GLU A 257 5.70 -53.53 35.69
#